data_AF-A0A3B0U2J9-F1
#
_entry.id   AF-A0A3B0U2J9-F1
#
_cell.length_a   1.000
_cell.length_b   1.000
_cell.length_c   1.000
_cell.angle_alpha   90.00
_cell.angle_beta   90.00
_cell.angle_gamma   90.00
#
_symmetry.space_group_name_H-M   'P 1'
#
loop_
_entity.id
_entity.type
_entity.pdbx_description
1 polymer ?
#
loop_
_entity_poly.entity_id
_entity_poly.type
_entity_poly.pdbx_seq_one_letter_code
_entity_poly.pdbx_strand_id
1 'polypeptide(L)'
;FEADDLIGTLSKQAEKEGFQTFMVTPDKDFAQLVSENIFMYKPSRMGNGIEIWGIPEVQKRFEVEKPEQVIDYLGMMGDAVDNIPGLPGVGDKTAKKFLKEYGSMENLLANTHELKGKMREKVEANKDLGLLSKQLATILLDCPVQFHEKDFELNHPDFNKTTEIFKELEFRRIADSLPKIFKSFPKHEEQTQKQKGTGTEKPQPQETSHQFDLFAVTEEDTENNSGYKTTENAEHFYQFVDTPFSRKLLLEKLLVQKSVSFHIETVGTNSFETDIIGVSFCYEKGKGYFVNLSENKKGAKEILKEFSSFFESKTIEKIGHNIKYCIKVLYNYSIRLKGNLFDTMLAHYLLNPDMRHNLDVLSETYLNYKSTSLESLIGKKGKNQRSLRKIELKKQANFAVEKADLTLQLKLIFEKDITKLKLKKLYTNIEIPLLRVLASMELEGIKLDADFLNSLSKKLIEDIQNLESTIYKEANIEFNLASPKQLGDVLFEHLKLVEKPKKTKTGQYATGEEILSKLAPKHKIVKEILEWRGLVKLKNTYVDALPNEINKKTGRIHTTFSQAVAATGRLSSNNPNLQNIPIRTERGRQVRKAFVPRNEDYTLVSADYSQIELRIIASLSNDKSMIE
;
A
#
# COMPACT_ATOMS: atom_id res chain seq x y z
N PHE A 1 -21.72 -0.90 32.11
CA PHE A 1 -21.58 0.38 31.41
C PHE A 1 -20.51 0.23 30.35
N GLU A 2 -20.92 0.35 29.10
CA GLU A 2 -20.06 0.39 27.93
C GLU A 2 -19.89 1.84 27.45
N ALA A 3 -19.12 2.05 26.39
CA ALA A 3 -18.94 3.40 25.81
C ALA A 3 -20.30 3.99 25.39
N ASP A 4 -21.22 3.15 24.93
CA ASP A 4 -22.53 3.56 24.44
C ASP A 4 -23.42 4.09 25.56
N ASP A 5 -23.37 3.45 26.74
CA ASP A 5 -24.07 3.91 27.94
C ASP A 5 -23.57 5.28 28.40
N LEU A 6 -22.25 5.50 28.34
CA LEU A 6 -21.64 6.78 28.69
C LEU A 6 -22.06 7.89 27.73
N ILE A 7 -21.98 7.63 26.42
CA ILE A 7 -22.38 8.59 25.39
C ILE A 7 -23.88 8.88 25.51
N GLY A 8 -24.72 7.87 25.70
CA GLY A 8 -26.15 8.04 25.86
C GLY A 8 -26.51 8.86 27.09
N THR A 9 -25.89 8.55 28.24
CA THR A 9 -26.09 9.29 29.49
C THR A 9 -25.70 10.77 29.32
N LEU A 10 -24.50 11.05 28.80
CA LEU A 10 -24.01 12.42 28.61
C LEU A 10 -24.84 13.19 27.56
N SER A 11 -25.25 12.54 26.47
CA SER A 11 -26.08 13.17 25.44
C SER A 11 -27.43 13.61 26.01
N LYS A 12 -28.04 12.78 26.87
CA LYS A 12 -29.31 13.12 27.54
C LYS A 12 -29.16 14.18 28.62
N GLN A 13 -28.00 14.25 29.28
CA GLN A 13 -27.72 15.34 30.22
C GLN A 13 -27.49 16.67 29.48
N ALA A 14 -26.70 16.67 28.41
CA ALA A 14 -26.46 17.86 27.58
C ALA A 14 -27.75 18.36 26.91
N GLU A 15 -28.62 17.47 26.42
CA GLU A 15 -29.95 17.83 25.89
C GLU A 15 -30.79 18.58 26.93
N LYS A 16 -30.77 18.17 28.20
CA LYS A 16 -31.51 18.86 29.28
C LYS A 16 -30.98 20.26 29.57
N GLU A 17 -29.70 20.50 29.32
CA GLU A 17 -29.06 21.81 29.43
C GLU A 17 -29.26 22.67 28.16
N GLY A 18 -29.94 22.15 27.14
CA GLY A 18 -30.30 22.87 25.92
C GLY A 18 -29.30 22.73 24.77
N PHE A 19 -28.33 21.83 24.87
CA PHE A 19 -27.36 21.59 23.80
C PHE A 19 -27.92 20.72 22.70
N GLN A 20 -27.55 21.06 21.46
CA GLN A 20 -27.67 20.13 20.33
C GLN A 20 -26.49 19.17 20.33
N THR A 21 -26.78 17.88 20.44
CA THR A 21 -25.77 16.83 20.54
C THR A 21 -25.72 15.99 19.27
N PHE A 22 -24.51 15.81 18.73
CA PHE A 22 -24.25 14.94 17.58
C PHE A 22 -23.44 13.72 18.01
N MET A 23 -24.09 12.56 18.08
CA MET A 23 -23.45 11.29 18.41
C MET A 23 -22.74 10.75 17.17
N VAL A 24 -21.41 10.83 17.13
CA VAL A 24 -20.60 10.42 15.97
C VAL A 24 -20.35 8.91 16.01
N THR A 25 -21.19 8.14 15.33
CA THR A 25 -21.10 6.67 15.32
C THR A 25 -21.72 6.06 14.05
N PRO A 26 -21.12 4.99 13.48
CA PRO A 26 -21.77 4.21 12.43
C PRO A 26 -22.83 3.26 12.97
N ASP A 27 -22.85 3.03 14.28
CA ASP A 27 -23.69 2.06 14.96
C ASP A 27 -25.16 2.47 14.88
N LYS A 28 -26.03 1.48 14.63
CA LYS A 28 -27.47 1.67 14.50
C LYS A 28 -28.14 1.73 15.87
N ASP A 29 -27.50 1.24 16.92
CA ASP A 29 -28.12 1.08 18.24
C ASP A 29 -28.40 2.44 18.89
N PHE A 30 -27.55 3.43 18.62
CA PHE A 30 -27.71 4.83 19.01
C PHE A 30 -28.94 5.51 18.40
N ALA A 31 -29.57 4.92 17.38
CA ALA A 31 -30.82 5.45 16.86
C ALA A 31 -31.93 5.47 17.93
N GLN A 32 -31.84 4.64 18.98
CA GLN A 32 -32.76 4.65 20.12
C GLN A 32 -32.70 5.94 20.96
N LEU A 33 -31.62 6.71 20.85
CA LEU A 33 -31.36 7.91 21.67
C LEU A 33 -31.74 9.21 20.98
N VAL A 34 -32.03 9.16 19.67
CA VAL A 34 -32.34 10.31 18.83
C VAL A 34 -33.59 11.02 19.32
N SER A 35 -33.53 12.35 19.37
CA SER A 35 -34.59 13.23 19.84
C SER A 35 -34.55 14.56 19.07
N GLU A 36 -35.27 15.59 19.53
CA GLU A 36 -35.30 16.90 18.86
C GLU A 36 -33.93 17.59 18.86
N ASN A 37 -33.13 17.38 19.92
CA ASN A 37 -31.80 17.98 20.07
C ASN A 37 -30.65 16.95 20.00
N ILE A 38 -30.94 15.66 19.85
CA ILE A 38 -29.91 14.62 19.73
C ILE A 38 -29.99 13.98 18.34
N PHE A 39 -28.87 14.05 17.62
CA PHE A 39 -28.74 13.56 16.25
C PHE A 39 -27.66 12.48 16.18
N MET A 40 -27.85 11.51 15.30
CA MET A 40 -26.81 10.53 14.97
C MET A 40 -26.01 11.02 13.75
N TYR A 41 -24.68 11.10 13.88
CA TYR A 41 -23.79 11.57 12.84
C TYR A 41 -22.94 10.41 12.32
N LYS A 42 -23.20 9.96 11.09
CA LYS A 42 -22.45 8.86 10.46
C LYS A 42 -21.32 9.44 9.60
N PRO A 43 -20.05 9.20 9.93
CA PRO A 43 -18.93 9.68 9.12
C PRO A 43 -18.93 9.02 7.73
N SER A 44 -18.41 9.75 6.74
CA SER A 44 -18.39 9.31 5.35
C SER A 44 -17.62 8.00 5.19
N ARG A 45 -18.26 6.99 4.57
CA ARG A 45 -17.64 5.70 4.29
C ARG A 45 -17.54 5.50 2.77
N MET A 46 -16.34 5.17 2.29
CA MET A 46 -16.07 4.80 0.89
C MET A 46 -16.51 5.81 -0.20
N GLY A 47 -16.68 7.09 0.15
CA GLY A 47 -17.02 8.17 -0.79
C GLY A 47 -18.49 8.58 -0.82
N ASN A 48 -19.34 8.05 0.08
CA ASN A 48 -20.65 8.63 0.35
C ASN A 48 -20.50 9.90 1.20
N GLY A 49 -21.45 10.84 1.11
CA GLY A 49 -21.50 12.03 1.97
C GLY A 49 -21.71 11.68 3.44
N ILE A 50 -21.60 12.69 4.31
CA ILE A 50 -21.99 12.59 5.72
C ILE A 50 -23.51 12.35 5.79
N GLU A 51 -23.93 11.42 6.65
CA GLU A 51 -25.36 11.21 6.92
C GLU A 51 -25.67 11.63 8.35
N ILE A 52 -26.64 12.53 8.53
CA ILE A 52 -27.15 12.94 9.83
C ILE A 52 -28.57 12.39 9.95
N TRP A 53 -28.83 11.63 11.01
CA TRP A 53 -30.15 11.08 11.28
C TRP A 53 -30.77 11.81 12.47
N GLY A 54 -31.89 12.49 12.22
CA GLY A 54 -32.83 12.92 13.24
C GLY A 54 -34.02 11.96 13.30
N ILE A 55 -35.09 12.41 13.98
CA ILE A 55 -36.32 11.62 14.15
C ILE A 55 -36.88 11.11 12.80
N PRO A 56 -37.03 11.94 11.74
CA PRO A 56 -37.61 11.49 10.47
C PRO A 56 -36.79 10.41 9.77
N GLU A 57 -35.46 10.51 9.82
CA GLU A 57 -34.56 9.53 9.20
C GLU A 57 -34.60 8.19 9.94
N VAL A 58 -34.63 8.21 11.28
CA VAL A 58 -34.77 7.01 12.12
C VAL A 58 -36.13 6.35 11.84
N GLN A 59 -37.22 7.10 11.90
CA GLN A 59 -38.57 6.60 11.61
C GLN A 59 -38.62 5.94 10.22
N LYS A 60 -38.05 6.58 9.20
CA LYS A 60 -38.02 6.05 7.83
C LYS A 60 -37.15 4.80 7.70
N ARG A 61 -36.00 4.75 8.38
CA ARG A 61 -35.04 3.64 8.29
C ARG A 61 -35.59 2.36 8.91
N PHE A 62 -36.13 2.49 10.13
CA PHE A 62 -36.60 1.37 10.93
C PHE A 62 -38.11 1.13 10.79
N GLU A 63 -38.83 1.99 10.07
CA GLU A 63 -40.30 1.93 9.92
C GLU A 63 -41.02 1.93 11.28
N VAL A 64 -40.51 2.76 12.20
CA VAL A 64 -41.03 2.95 13.56
C VAL A 64 -41.71 4.31 13.69
N GLU A 65 -42.63 4.44 14.64
CA GLU A 65 -43.30 5.70 14.96
C GLU A 65 -42.44 6.57 15.88
N LYS A 66 -41.66 5.96 16.77
CA LYS A 66 -40.78 6.68 17.70
C LYS A 66 -39.38 6.04 17.76
N PRO A 67 -38.30 6.83 17.94
CA PRO A 67 -36.94 6.30 18.06
C PRO A 67 -36.78 5.21 19.14
N GLU A 68 -37.50 5.27 20.26
CA GLU A 68 -37.40 4.29 21.34
C GLU A 68 -37.81 2.87 20.91
N GLN A 69 -38.67 2.76 19.89
CA GLN A 69 -39.07 1.45 19.33
C GLN A 69 -37.93 0.75 18.58
N VAL A 70 -36.81 1.44 18.33
CA VAL A 70 -35.59 0.79 17.82
C VAL A 70 -35.09 -0.27 18.82
N ILE A 71 -35.30 -0.07 20.12
CA ILE A 71 -34.97 -1.05 21.17
C ILE A 71 -35.74 -2.35 20.94
N ASP A 72 -37.05 -2.24 20.71
CA ASP A 72 -37.90 -3.39 20.40
C ASP A 72 -37.50 -4.06 19.08
N TYR A 73 -37.18 -3.27 18.05
CA TYR A 73 -36.71 -3.77 16.76
C TYR A 73 -35.43 -4.61 16.90
N LEU A 74 -34.42 -4.08 17.60
CA LEU A 74 -33.15 -4.76 17.84
C LEU A 74 -33.33 -5.99 18.72
N GLY A 75 -34.11 -5.89 19.79
CA GLY A 75 -34.41 -7.02 20.66
C GLY A 75 -35.15 -8.16 19.93
N MET A 76 -35.99 -7.86 18.94
CA MET A 76 -36.67 -8.87 18.12
C MET A 76 -35.75 -9.48 17.08
N MET A 77 -34.96 -8.68 16.37
CA MET A 77 -34.11 -9.12 15.27
C MET A 77 -32.83 -9.82 15.75
N GLY A 78 -32.31 -9.42 16.91
CA GLY A 78 -30.98 -9.79 17.38
C GLY A 78 -29.85 -9.07 16.64
N ASP A 79 -28.65 -9.20 17.19
CA ASP A 79 -27.40 -8.76 16.58
C ASP A 79 -26.32 -9.83 16.72
N ALA A 80 -25.85 -10.34 15.59
CA ALA A 80 -24.80 -11.37 15.57
C ALA A 80 -23.42 -10.81 15.90
N VAL A 81 -23.19 -9.50 15.76
CA VAL A 81 -21.92 -8.85 16.09
C VAL A 81 -21.77 -8.78 17.61
N ASP A 82 -22.83 -8.39 18.30
CA ASP A 82 -22.85 -8.21 19.76
C ASP A 82 -23.38 -9.44 20.52
N ASN A 83 -23.50 -10.57 19.82
CA ASN A 83 -24.04 -11.83 20.35
C ASN A 83 -25.44 -11.70 21.00
N ILE A 84 -26.26 -10.77 20.52
CA ILE A 84 -27.65 -10.61 20.92
C ILE A 84 -28.52 -11.60 20.11
N PRO A 85 -29.14 -12.61 20.75
CA PRO A 85 -29.74 -13.73 20.04
C PRO A 85 -31.05 -13.39 19.31
N GLY A 86 -31.84 -12.46 19.85
CA GLY A 86 -33.14 -12.07 19.27
C GLY A 86 -34.21 -13.17 19.35
N LEU A 87 -35.33 -12.95 18.65
CA LEU A 87 -36.40 -13.94 18.51
C LEU A 87 -36.15 -14.86 17.30
N PRO A 88 -36.07 -16.19 17.50
CA PRO A 88 -35.77 -17.11 16.41
C PRO A 88 -36.76 -17.02 15.24
N GLY A 89 -36.25 -16.70 14.04
CA GLY A 89 -37.04 -16.57 12.82
C GLY A 89 -37.65 -15.18 12.59
N VAL A 90 -37.37 -14.21 13.47
CA VAL A 90 -37.70 -12.80 13.28
C VAL A 90 -36.46 -12.09 12.71
N GLY A 91 -36.57 -11.59 11.47
CA GLY A 91 -35.56 -10.74 10.85
C GLY A 91 -36.12 -9.34 10.55
N ASP A 92 -35.32 -8.48 9.91
CA ASP A 92 -35.64 -7.07 9.60
C ASP A 92 -37.11 -6.82 9.18
N LYS A 93 -37.59 -7.52 8.15
CA LYS A 93 -38.98 -7.34 7.64
C LYS A 93 -40.05 -7.77 8.63
N THR A 94 -39.79 -8.82 9.40
CA THR A 94 -40.75 -9.37 10.35
C THR A 94 -40.82 -8.50 11.60
N ALA A 95 -39.69 -8.01 12.10
CA ALA A 95 -39.62 -7.08 13.23
C ALA A 95 -40.39 -5.79 12.92
N LYS A 96 -40.17 -5.18 11.75
CA LYS A 96 -40.93 -4.01 11.27
C LYS A 96 -42.42 -4.24 11.22
N LYS A 97 -42.83 -5.39 10.68
CA LYS A 97 -44.25 -5.77 10.62
C LYS A 97 -44.86 -5.87 12.02
N PHE A 98 -44.18 -6.54 12.95
CA PHE A 98 -44.66 -6.68 14.32
C PHE A 98 -44.74 -5.35 15.06
N LEU A 99 -43.78 -4.44 14.86
CA LEU A 99 -43.85 -3.11 15.45
C LEU A 99 -45.00 -2.28 14.89
N LYS A 100 -45.28 -2.41 13.58
CA LYS A 100 -46.43 -1.74 12.96
C LYS A 100 -47.77 -2.27 13.46
N GLU A 101 -47.88 -3.57 13.75
CA GLU A 101 -49.12 -4.21 14.19
C GLU A 101 -49.34 -4.09 15.71
N TYR A 102 -48.28 -4.22 16.51
CA TYR A 102 -48.37 -4.34 17.98
C TYR A 102 -47.73 -3.19 18.75
N GLY A 103 -46.92 -2.35 18.11
CA GLY A 103 -46.27 -1.18 18.72
C GLY A 103 -45.03 -1.50 19.58
N SER A 104 -45.03 -2.57 20.37
CA SER A 104 -43.88 -2.99 21.20
C SER A 104 -43.74 -4.51 21.28
N MET A 105 -42.59 -4.97 21.77
CA MET A 105 -42.36 -6.39 22.03
C MET A 105 -43.29 -6.95 23.10
N GLU A 106 -43.56 -6.19 24.17
CA GLU A 106 -44.47 -6.60 25.23
C GLU A 106 -45.90 -6.80 24.70
N ASN A 107 -46.36 -5.90 23.82
CA ASN A 107 -47.67 -6.02 23.20
C ASN A 107 -47.76 -7.20 22.23
N LEU A 108 -46.68 -7.48 21.47
CA LEU A 108 -46.58 -8.68 20.65
C LEU A 108 -46.69 -9.95 21.51
N LEU A 109 -45.98 -9.98 22.64
CA LEU A 109 -45.97 -11.10 23.59
C LEU A 109 -47.29 -11.26 24.36
N ALA A 110 -48.06 -10.18 24.54
CA ALA A 110 -49.40 -10.22 25.10
C ALA A 110 -50.46 -10.73 24.11
N ASN A 111 -50.22 -10.54 22.80
CA ASN A 111 -51.15 -10.87 21.72
C ASN A 111 -50.68 -12.03 20.83
N THR A 112 -49.87 -12.97 21.35
CA THR A 112 -49.34 -14.10 20.57
C THR A 112 -50.42 -14.99 19.94
N HIS A 113 -51.64 -14.97 20.46
CA HIS A 113 -52.79 -15.69 19.93
C HIS A 113 -53.19 -15.28 18.51
N GLU A 114 -52.82 -14.07 18.07
CA GLU A 114 -53.06 -13.57 16.71
C GLU A 114 -52.00 -14.05 15.69
N LEU A 115 -50.86 -14.55 16.18
CA LEU A 115 -49.78 -15.07 15.33
C LEU A 115 -50.15 -16.44 14.76
N LYS A 116 -49.79 -16.68 13.49
CA LYS A 116 -50.14 -17.92 12.77
C LYS A 116 -48.98 -18.91 12.70
N GLY A 117 -49.29 -20.19 12.89
CA GLY A 117 -48.40 -21.33 12.62
C GLY A 117 -47.10 -21.34 13.44
N LYS A 118 -46.02 -21.85 12.84
CA LYS A 118 -44.71 -22.03 13.50
C LYS A 118 -44.08 -20.75 14.07
N MET A 119 -44.51 -19.57 13.62
CA MET A 119 -44.02 -18.29 14.16
C MET A 119 -44.53 -18.06 15.58
N ARG A 120 -45.79 -18.42 15.86
CA ARG A 120 -46.39 -18.33 17.20
C ARG A 120 -45.64 -19.20 18.19
N GLU A 121 -45.44 -20.48 17.85
CA GLU A 121 -44.72 -21.45 18.70
C GLU A 121 -43.31 -20.96 19.04
N LYS A 122 -42.60 -20.38 18.06
CA LYS A 122 -41.24 -19.85 18.27
C LYS A 122 -41.22 -18.63 19.17
N VAL A 123 -42.14 -17.68 19.00
CA VAL A 123 -42.22 -16.47 19.83
C VAL A 123 -42.64 -16.83 21.26
N GLU A 124 -43.61 -17.73 21.45
CA GLU A 124 -44.04 -18.19 22.78
C GLU A 124 -42.93 -18.96 23.50
N ALA A 125 -42.22 -19.86 22.81
CA ALA A 125 -41.14 -20.66 23.40
C ALA A 125 -39.87 -19.85 23.72
N ASN A 126 -39.68 -18.67 23.12
CA ASN A 126 -38.48 -17.83 23.29
C ASN A 126 -38.82 -16.45 23.87
N LYS A 127 -39.93 -16.33 24.60
CA LYS A 127 -40.38 -15.07 25.22
C LYS A 127 -39.29 -14.44 26.10
N ASP A 128 -38.71 -15.22 27.01
CA ASP A 128 -37.69 -14.74 27.94
C ASP A 128 -36.40 -14.34 27.22
N LEU A 129 -36.06 -15.05 26.14
CA LEU A 129 -34.92 -14.74 25.28
C LEU A 129 -35.11 -13.41 24.54
N GLY A 130 -36.33 -13.13 24.05
CA GLY A 130 -36.67 -11.86 23.42
C GLY A 130 -36.57 -10.69 24.40
N LEU A 131 -37.12 -10.83 25.61
CA LEU A 131 -37.02 -9.80 26.65
C LEU A 131 -35.58 -9.57 27.10
N LEU A 132 -34.79 -10.64 27.26
CA LEU A 132 -33.36 -10.52 27.53
C LEU A 132 -32.63 -9.82 26.39
N SER A 133 -32.92 -10.15 25.13
CA SER A 133 -32.32 -9.51 23.96
C SER A 133 -32.66 -8.01 23.90
N LYS A 134 -33.90 -7.65 24.24
CA LYS A 134 -34.33 -6.25 24.37
C LYS A 134 -33.54 -5.52 25.45
N GLN A 135 -33.36 -6.14 26.61
CA GLN A 135 -32.58 -5.58 27.71
C GLN A 135 -31.11 -5.37 27.31
N LEU A 136 -30.51 -6.34 26.61
CA LEU A 136 -29.12 -6.24 26.13
C LEU A 136 -28.94 -5.15 25.06
N ALA A 137 -29.94 -4.95 24.20
CA ALA A 137 -29.91 -3.89 23.17
C ALA A 137 -30.24 -2.48 23.72
N THR A 138 -30.65 -2.37 24.98
CA THR A 138 -31.02 -1.08 25.58
C THR A 138 -29.78 -0.37 26.10
N ILE A 139 -29.53 0.84 25.61
CA ILE A 139 -28.45 1.70 26.12
C ILE A 139 -28.89 2.29 27.47
N LEU A 140 -28.06 2.10 28.50
CA LEU A 140 -28.31 2.60 29.85
C LEU A 140 -28.01 4.11 29.92
N LEU A 141 -28.90 4.85 30.58
CA LEU A 141 -28.86 6.31 30.68
C LEU A 141 -28.57 6.82 32.10
N ASP A 142 -28.17 5.92 33.00
CA ASP A 142 -27.94 6.16 34.43
C ASP A 142 -26.48 5.90 34.84
N CYS A 143 -25.55 6.06 33.89
CA CYS A 143 -24.12 6.01 34.23
C CYS A 143 -23.78 7.05 35.30
N PRO A 144 -22.88 6.74 36.26
CA PRO A 144 -22.46 7.65 37.33
C PRO A 144 -21.48 8.72 36.80
N VAL A 145 -21.91 9.49 35.80
CA VAL A 145 -21.17 10.60 35.18
C VAL A 145 -22.06 11.85 35.16
N GLN A 146 -21.42 13.01 35.22
CA GLN A 146 -22.10 14.30 35.15
C GLN A 146 -21.53 15.12 34.00
N PHE A 147 -22.43 15.66 33.18
CA PHE A 147 -22.08 16.57 32.11
C PHE A 147 -21.69 17.93 32.70
N HIS A 148 -20.54 18.42 32.25
CA HIS A 148 -20.01 19.74 32.59
C HIS A 148 -19.52 20.38 31.30
N GLU A 149 -20.24 21.39 30.80
CA GLU A 149 -19.98 22.06 29.50
C GLU A 149 -18.49 22.35 29.26
N LYS A 150 -17.80 22.90 30.27
CA LYS A 150 -16.38 23.31 30.18
C LYS A 150 -15.42 22.17 29.86
N ASP A 151 -15.74 20.94 30.27
CA ASP A 151 -14.87 19.78 30.03
C ASP A 151 -14.94 19.31 28.57
N PHE A 152 -15.97 19.74 27.83
CA PHE A 152 -16.21 19.37 26.42
C PHE A 152 -15.96 20.53 25.45
N GLU A 153 -15.46 21.68 25.93
CA GLU A 153 -15.02 22.77 25.07
C GLU A 153 -13.77 22.38 24.26
N LEU A 154 -13.79 22.65 22.95
CA LEU A 154 -12.66 22.35 22.07
C LEU A 154 -11.46 23.25 22.42
N ASN A 155 -10.36 22.63 22.86
CA ASN A 155 -9.09 23.32 23.09
C ASN A 155 -8.08 23.15 21.93
N HIS A 156 -7.07 24.01 21.88
CA HIS A 156 -5.98 23.89 20.90
C HIS A 156 -4.90 22.94 21.42
N PRO A 157 -4.46 21.94 20.62
CA PRO A 157 -3.41 21.03 21.03
C PRO A 157 -2.03 21.71 21.08
N ASP A 158 -1.11 21.16 21.87
CA ASP A 158 0.30 21.54 21.82
C ASP A 158 0.92 21.02 20.51
N PHE A 159 1.01 21.90 19.52
CA PHE A 159 1.49 21.55 18.18
C PHE A 159 2.94 21.04 18.18
N ASN A 160 3.79 21.48 19.11
CA ASN A 160 5.18 21.03 19.16
C ASN A 160 5.23 19.56 19.59
N LYS A 161 4.58 19.23 20.72
CA LYS A 161 4.50 17.84 21.21
C LYS A 161 3.77 16.93 20.23
N THR A 162 2.69 17.43 19.62
CA THR A 162 1.91 16.67 18.64
C THR A 162 2.74 16.38 17.38
N THR A 163 3.55 17.34 16.93
CA THR A 163 4.43 17.15 15.77
C THR A 163 5.53 16.13 16.06
N GLU A 164 6.09 16.11 17.26
CA GLU A 164 7.07 15.09 17.67
C GLU A 164 6.48 13.69 17.61
N ILE A 165 5.30 13.47 18.19
CA ILE A 165 4.60 12.18 18.15
C ILE A 165 4.26 11.79 16.71
N PHE A 166 3.76 12.71 15.88
CA PHE A 166 3.48 12.41 14.48
C PHE A 166 4.72 12.14 13.64
N LYS A 167 5.88 12.70 13.99
CA LYS A 167 7.14 12.34 13.34
C LYS A 167 7.57 10.93 13.72
N GLU A 168 7.45 10.56 14.99
CA GLU A 168 7.71 9.20 15.48
C GLU A 168 6.77 8.16 14.83
N LEU A 169 5.48 8.48 14.71
CA LEU A 169 4.46 7.65 14.06
C LEU A 169 4.42 7.80 12.53
N GLU A 170 5.31 8.61 11.96
CA GLU A 170 5.41 8.89 10.52
C GLU A 170 4.16 9.50 9.85
N PHE A 171 3.27 10.13 10.62
CA PHE A 171 2.07 10.84 10.15
C PHE A 171 2.39 12.23 9.59
N ARG A 172 3.36 12.32 8.68
CA ARG A 172 3.89 13.59 8.12
C ARG A 172 2.80 14.51 7.55
N ARG A 173 1.86 13.95 6.78
CA ARG A 173 0.76 14.72 6.19
C ARG A 173 -0.22 15.26 7.24
N ILE A 174 -0.44 14.53 8.32
CA ILE A 174 -1.32 14.97 9.41
C ILE A 174 -0.60 16.04 10.24
N ALA A 175 0.71 15.90 10.46
CA ALA A 175 1.53 16.92 11.10
C ALA A 175 1.46 18.27 10.37
N ASP A 176 1.44 18.25 9.03
CA ASP A 176 1.33 19.47 8.23
C ASP A 176 -0.10 20.04 8.16
N SER A 177 -1.14 19.18 8.24
CA SER A 177 -2.53 19.59 8.09
C SER A 177 -3.20 20.00 9.41
N LEU A 178 -2.84 19.38 10.54
CA LEU A 178 -3.47 19.63 11.84
C LEU A 178 -3.36 21.11 12.27
N PRO A 179 -2.20 21.79 12.16
CA PRO A 179 -2.12 23.22 12.48
C PRO A 179 -2.99 24.08 11.56
N LYS A 180 -3.22 23.67 10.30
CA LYS A 180 -4.07 24.39 9.35
C LYS A 180 -5.55 24.24 9.71
N ILE A 181 -5.96 23.06 10.13
CA ILE A 181 -7.34 22.78 10.58
C ILE A 181 -7.65 23.59 11.83
N PHE A 182 -6.76 23.60 12.82
CA PHE A 182 -7.01 24.33 14.06
C PHE A 182 -6.94 25.86 13.92
N LYS A 183 -6.35 26.40 12.84
CA LYS A 183 -6.39 27.85 12.56
C LYS A 183 -7.80 28.40 12.34
N SER A 184 -8.75 27.58 11.90
CA SER A 184 -10.14 28.03 11.70
C SER A 184 -10.97 28.01 12.98
N PHE A 185 -10.45 27.50 14.10
CA PHE A 185 -11.15 27.45 15.38
C PHE A 185 -10.64 28.56 16.31
N PRO A 186 -11.54 29.28 17.02
CA PRO A 186 -11.14 30.33 17.95
C PRO A 186 -10.22 29.77 19.05
N LYS A 187 -9.23 30.56 19.48
CA LYS A 187 -8.42 30.25 20.65
C LYS A 187 -9.12 30.81 21.88
N HIS A 188 -9.46 29.94 22.84
CA HIS A 188 -9.75 30.41 24.19
C HIS A 188 -8.43 30.80 24.86
N GLU A 189 -8.18 32.10 24.96
CA GLU A 189 -7.04 32.62 25.73
C GLU A 189 -7.36 32.48 27.22
N GLU A 190 -6.63 31.60 27.92
CA GLU A 190 -6.44 31.76 29.36
C GLU A 190 -5.74 33.11 29.58
N GLN A 191 -6.40 34.00 30.31
CA GLN A 191 -5.88 35.32 30.67
C GLN A 191 -4.54 35.19 31.41
N THR A 192 -3.43 35.27 30.66
CA THR A 192 -2.13 35.64 31.21
C THR A 192 -1.85 37.07 30.78
N GLN A 193 -2.06 37.99 31.72
CA GLN A 193 -1.77 39.42 31.57
C GLN A 193 -0.31 39.62 31.13
N LYS A 194 -0.09 40.04 29.89
CA LYS A 194 1.12 40.77 29.49
C LYS A 194 0.78 42.00 28.65
N GLN A 195 1.44 43.08 29.06
CA GLN A 195 1.22 44.49 28.78
C GLN A 195 1.17 44.88 27.30
N LYS A 196 0.26 45.82 27.01
CA LYS A 196 0.08 46.50 25.73
C LYS A 196 1.34 47.26 25.29
N GLY A 197 1.85 46.92 24.10
CA GLY A 197 2.71 47.76 23.28
C GLY A 197 1.96 48.13 22.00
N THR A 198 1.85 49.43 21.75
CA THR A 198 1.14 50.11 20.66
C THR A 198 1.74 49.82 19.26
N GLY A 199 0.89 49.71 18.23
CA GLY A 199 1.33 50.02 16.86
C GLY A 199 0.60 49.34 15.70
N THR A 200 -0.34 50.08 15.12
CA THR A 200 -0.71 50.15 13.69
C THR A 200 -1.48 49.01 12.99
N GLU A 201 -2.62 49.45 12.45
CA GLU A 201 -3.61 48.77 11.61
C GLU A 201 -3.03 48.17 10.32
N LYS A 202 -3.61 47.05 9.89
CA LYS A 202 -3.65 46.59 8.50
C LYS A 202 -5.03 45.98 8.17
N PRO A 203 -5.44 46.01 6.89
CA PRO A 203 -6.84 46.07 6.48
C PRO A 203 -7.54 44.70 6.42
N GLN A 204 -8.87 44.74 6.53
CA GLN A 204 -9.79 43.62 6.29
C GLN A 204 -9.61 43.02 4.88
N PRO A 205 -9.66 41.69 4.73
CA PRO A 205 -9.99 41.04 3.46
C PRO A 205 -11.50 40.73 3.39
N GLN A 206 -12.06 41.11 2.25
CA GLN A 206 -13.41 40.80 1.80
C GLN A 206 -13.66 39.30 1.67
N GLU A 207 -14.91 38.91 1.92
CA GLU A 207 -15.46 37.59 1.67
C GLU A 207 -15.37 37.20 0.20
N THR A 208 -14.66 36.12 -0.12
CA THR A 208 -14.90 35.34 -1.33
C THR A 208 -14.96 33.85 -0.98
N SER A 209 -16.08 33.25 -1.35
CA SER A 209 -16.37 31.82 -1.27
C SER A 209 -15.33 31.01 -2.05
N HIS A 210 -14.46 30.29 -1.33
CA HIS A 210 -13.57 29.29 -1.91
C HIS A 210 -14.01 27.89 -1.47
N GLN A 211 -14.61 27.19 -2.43
CA GLN A 211 -14.91 25.77 -2.41
C GLN A 211 -13.62 24.97 -2.14
N PHE A 212 -13.69 24.11 -1.13
CA PHE A 212 -12.59 23.30 -0.60
C PHE A 212 -11.87 22.46 -1.66
N ASP A 213 -10.56 22.64 -1.80
CA ASP A 213 -9.68 21.68 -2.48
C ASP A 213 -8.61 21.17 -1.50
N LEU A 214 -8.91 20.02 -0.88
CA LEU A 214 -8.13 19.38 0.19
C LEU A 214 -6.86 18.66 -0.34
N PHE A 215 -6.55 18.75 -1.64
CA PHE A 215 -5.48 17.96 -2.28
C PHE A 215 -4.50 18.75 -3.16
N ALA A 216 -4.61 20.08 -3.25
CA ALA A 216 -3.64 20.88 -3.98
C ALA A 216 -2.40 21.15 -3.11
N VAL A 217 -1.32 20.39 -3.36
CA VAL A 217 0.02 20.71 -2.86
C VAL A 217 0.63 21.70 -3.86
N THR A 218 0.66 22.98 -3.51
CA THR A 218 1.52 23.95 -4.19
C THR A 218 2.93 23.83 -3.63
N GLU A 219 3.84 23.31 -4.47
CA GLU A 219 5.28 23.41 -4.27
C GLU A 219 5.71 24.85 -4.54
N GLU A 220 5.87 25.65 -3.49
CA GLU A 220 6.78 26.80 -3.49
C GLU A 220 7.02 27.23 -2.03
N ASP A 221 8.28 27.54 -1.73
CA ASP A 221 8.86 27.96 -0.45
C ASP A 221 9.15 26.89 0.61
N THR A 222 10.26 26.16 0.41
CA THR A 222 11.04 25.58 1.52
C THR A 222 12.46 26.12 1.52
N GLU A 223 12.65 27.33 2.02
CA GLU A 223 13.93 27.74 2.59
C GLU A 223 13.87 27.63 4.13
N ASN A 224 14.74 26.76 4.65
CA ASN A 224 15.35 26.79 5.98
C ASN A 224 14.46 26.83 7.23
N ASN A 225 13.88 25.68 7.61
CA ASN A 225 13.87 25.23 9.02
C ASN A 225 13.48 23.75 9.22
N SER A 226 14.12 22.80 8.55
CA SER A 226 13.67 21.39 8.57
C SER A 226 14.28 20.53 9.69
N GLY A 227 15.25 21.01 10.47
CA GLY A 227 15.86 20.26 11.59
C GLY A 227 16.63 18.98 11.21
N TYR A 228 16.75 18.66 9.93
CA TYR A 228 17.48 17.50 9.42
C TYR A 228 18.98 17.78 9.29
N LYS A 229 19.78 16.73 9.51
CA LYS A 229 21.19 16.71 9.11
C LYS A 229 21.32 16.51 7.59
N THR A 230 22.34 17.08 6.99
CA THR A 230 22.68 17.01 5.57
C THR A 230 24.21 16.89 5.44
N THR A 231 24.71 16.64 4.23
CA THR A 231 26.17 16.61 3.98
C THR A 231 26.82 17.95 4.30
N GLU A 232 26.09 19.07 4.21
CA GLU A 232 26.64 20.40 4.45
C GLU A 232 26.76 20.77 5.94
N ASN A 233 25.91 20.19 6.81
CA ASN A 233 25.88 20.53 8.23
C ASN A 233 26.36 19.41 9.18
N ALA A 234 26.61 18.22 8.66
CA ALA A 234 27.16 17.11 9.42
C ALA A 234 28.69 17.08 9.29
N GLU A 235 29.41 16.84 10.39
CA GLU A 235 30.85 16.62 10.32
C GLU A 235 31.15 15.31 9.59
N HIS A 236 31.93 15.39 8.51
CA HIS A 236 32.34 14.24 7.72
C HIS A 236 33.73 14.43 7.10
N PHE A 237 34.42 13.33 6.82
CA PHE A 237 35.70 13.28 6.13
C PHE A 237 35.60 12.33 4.94
N TYR A 238 35.26 12.88 3.78
CA TYR A 238 35.13 12.13 2.53
C TYR A 238 36.33 12.39 1.64
N GLN A 239 37.05 11.33 1.31
CA GLN A 239 38.29 11.41 0.57
C GLN A 239 38.13 10.84 -0.85
N PHE A 240 38.70 11.55 -1.81
CA PHE A 240 38.84 11.09 -3.18
C PHE A 240 40.15 10.29 -3.36
N VAL A 241 40.08 9.15 -4.05
CA VAL A 241 41.19 8.22 -4.24
C VAL A 241 41.35 7.91 -5.73
N ASP A 242 42.30 8.57 -6.40
CA ASP A 242 42.50 8.51 -7.85
C ASP A 242 43.87 7.97 -8.30
N THR A 243 44.91 8.08 -7.47
CA THR A 243 46.24 7.57 -7.82
C THR A 243 46.39 6.08 -7.49
N PRO A 244 47.18 5.30 -8.27
CA PRO A 244 47.46 3.89 -7.97
C PRO A 244 48.00 3.65 -6.55
N PHE A 245 48.87 4.54 -6.06
CA PHE A 245 49.41 4.47 -4.71
C PHE A 245 48.31 4.62 -3.64
N SER A 246 47.44 5.63 -3.80
CA SER A 246 46.33 5.86 -2.87
C SER A 246 45.32 4.71 -2.85
N ARG A 247 45.04 4.09 -4.01
CA ARG A 247 44.17 2.91 -4.12
C ARG A 247 44.75 1.70 -3.41
N LYS A 248 46.05 1.45 -3.56
CA LYS A 248 46.75 0.37 -2.84
C LYS A 248 46.68 0.57 -1.32
N LEU A 249 46.95 1.78 -0.83
CA LEU A 249 46.87 2.09 0.60
C LEU A 249 45.44 1.93 1.14
N LEU A 250 44.43 2.37 0.37
CA LEU A 250 43.03 2.14 0.73
C LEU A 250 42.74 0.64 0.83
N LEU A 251 43.14 -0.16 -0.16
CA LEU A 251 42.91 -1.60 -0.16
C LEU A 251 43.52 -2.28 1.06
N GLU A 252 44.75 -1.95 1.44
CA GLU A 252 45.40 -2.46 2.66
C GLU A 252 44.55 -2.14 3.91
N LYS A 253 44.01 -0.91 4.01
CA LYS A 253 43.11 -0.53 5.09
C LYS A 253 41.78 -1.29 5.07
N LEU A 254 41.22 -1.57 3.89
CA LEU A 254 39.97 -2.33 3.76
C LEU A 254 40.15 -3.79 4.17
N LEU A 255 41.28 -4.40 3.83
CA LEU A 255 41.53 -5.83 4.08
C LEU A 255 41.67 -6.20 5.56
N VAL A 256 42.03 -5.24 6.42
CA VAL A 256 42.11 -5.47 7.88
C VAL A 256 40.77 -5.28 8.60
N GLN A 257 39.74 -4.74 7.93
CA GLN A 257 38.44 -4.52 8.55
C GLN A 257 37.63 -5.81 8.64
N LYS A 258 36.81 -5.91 9.69
CA LYS A 258 35.84 -7.01 9.83
C LYS A 258 34.60 -6.80 8.96
N SER A 259 34.16 -5.55 8.82
CA SER A 259 32.96 -5.18 8.10
C SER A 259 33.16 -3.84 7.40
N VAL A 260 32.71 -3.73 6.15
CA VAL A 260 32.87 -2.53 5.31
C VAL A 260 31.58 -2.31 4.52
N SER A 261 31.05 -1.09 4.61
CA SER A 261 29.99 -0.61 3.74
C SER A 261 30.53 -0.15 2.40
N PHE A 262 29.83 -0.49 1.33
CA PHE A 262 30.20 -0.05 -0.01
C PHE A 262 28.96 0.38 -0.80
N HIS A 263 29.18 1.30 -1.75
CA HIS A 263 28.19 1.75 -2.71
C HIS A 263 28.82 1.75 -4.11
N ILE A 264 28.06 1.33 -5.12
CA ILE A 264 28.51 1.33 -6.52
C ILE A 264 27.64 2.34 -7.26
N GLU A 265 28.27 3.37 -7.78
CA GLU A 265 27.61 4.40 -8.56
C GLU A 265 27.69 4.04 -10.05
N THR A 266 26.57 4.12 -10.76
CA THR A 266 26.45 3.65 -12.14
C THR A 266 25.82 4.70 -13.04
N VAL A 267 26.06 4.60 -14.36
CA VAL A 267 25.48 5.55 -15.33
C VAL A 267 23.98 5.34 -15.51
N GLY A 268 23.49 4.12 -15.34
CA GLY A 268 22.09 3.77 -15.52
C GLY A 268 21.61 2.66 -14.59
N THR A 269 20.31 2.41 -14.62
CA THR A 269 19.63 1.47 -13.72
C THR A 269 19.64 0.02 -14.23
N ASN A 270 19.99 -0.23 -15.49
CA ASN A 270 20.08 -1.58 -16.03
C ASN A 270 21.42 -2.25 -15.67
N SER A 271 21.37 -3.24 -14.77
CA SER A 271 22.55 -3.93 -14.27
C SER A 271 23.36 -4.69 -15.32
N PHE A 272 22.82 -5.01 -16.50
CA PHE A 272 23.53 -5.75 -17.57
C PHE A 272 24.29 -4.85 -18.55
N GLU A 273 23.89 -3.59 -18.62
CA GLU A 273 24.36 -2.65 -19.65
C GLU A 273 25.07 -1.45 -19.06
N THR A 274 24.80 -1.12 -17.81
CA THR A 274 25.42 0.04 -17.17
C THR A 274 26.92 -0.14 -16.98
N ASP A 275 27.63 0.97 -17.14
CA ASP A 275 29.00 1.11 -16.68
C ASP A 275 29.03 1.71 -15.27
N ILE A 276 30.08 1.38 -14.53
CA ILE A 276 30.35 1.90 -13.19
C ILE A 276 31.08 3.23 -13.32
N ILE A 277 30.63 4.23 -12.55
CA ILE A 277 31.28 5.54 -12.42
C ILE A 277 32.35 5.46 -11.34
N GLY A 278 32.00 4.95 -10.17
CA GLY A 278 32.92 4.80 -9.05
C GLY A 278 32.40 3.86 -7.98
N VAL A 279 33.27 3.53 -7.03
CA VAL A 279 32.94 2.72 -5.86
C VAL A 279 33.30 3.49 -4.61
N SER A 280 32.36 3.58 -3.68
CA SER A 280 32.58 4.18 -2.38
C SER A 280 32.74 3.11 -1.30
N PHE A 281 33.57 3.39 -0.31
CA PHE A 281 33.78 2.53 0.86
C PHE A 281 33.69 3.35 2.15
N CYS A 282 33.05 2.78 3.17
CA CYS A 282 32.94 3.36 4.50
C CYS A 282 33.02 2.22 5.54
N TYR A 283 33.91 2.36 6.52
CA TYR A 283 34.05 1.40 7.64
C TYR A 283 34.05 2.10 9.01
N GLU A 284 33.94 3.42 9.02
CA GLU A 284 33.80 4.24 10.22
C GLU A 284 32.81 5.38 9.90
N LYS A 285 31.86 5.63 10.80
CA LYS A 285 30.82 6.65 10.61
C LYS A 285 31.44 8.01 10.28
N GLY A 286 30.92 8.66 9.24
CA GLY A 286 31.39 9.97 8.79
C GLY A 286 32.75 9.96 8.09
N LYS A 287 33.39 8.79 7.88
CA LYS A 287 34.64 8.66 7.13
C LYS A 287 34.46 7.71 5.96
N GLY A 288 34.79 8.16 4.76
CA GLY A 288 34.69 7.30 3.59
C GLY A 288 35.53 7.74 2.41
N TYR A 289 35.61 6.84 1.44
CA TYR A 289 36.55 6.90 0.34
C TYR A 289 35.84 6.66 -0.97
N PHE A 290 36.03 7.54 -1.95
CA PHE A 290 35.52 7.36 -3.31
C PHE A 290 36.66 6.98 -4.26
N VAL A 291 36.52 5.84 -4.91
CA VAL A 291 37.41 5.39 -5.99
C VAL A 291 36.71 5.62 -7.31
N ASN A 292 37.17 6.62 -8.06
CA ASN A 292 36.65 6.89 -9.40
C ASN A 292 37.22 5.90 -10.41
N LEU A 293 36.38 5.45 -11.33
CA LEU A 293 36.78 4.54 -12.39
C LEU A 293 36.92 5.29 -13.71
N SER A 294 37.77 4.75 -14.58
CA SER A 294 37.92 5.28 -15.94
C SER A 294 36.59 5.24 -16.70
N GLU A 295 36.38 6.21 -17.60
CA GLU A 295 35.29 6.15 -18.57
C GLU A 295 35.42 4.98 -19.54
N ASN A 296 36.66 4.57 -19.83
CA ASN A 296 36.91 3.40 -20.64
C ASN A 296 36.69 2.13 -19.80
N LYS A 297 35.81 1.25 -20.27
CA LYS A 297 35.48 -0.03 -19.63
C LYS A 297 36.70 -0.91 -19.34
N LYS A 298 37.74 -0.91 -20.21
CA LYS A 298 39.00 -1.64 -19.94
C LYS A 298 39.73 -1.06 -18.72
N GLY A 299 39.91 0.26 -18.67
CA GLY A 299 40.56 0.92 -17.53
C GLY A 299 39.74 0.79 -16.24
N ALA A 300 38.41 0.88 -16.33
CA ALA A 300 37.52 0.62 -15.18
C ALA A 300 37.69 -0.80 -14.65
N LYS A 301 37.82 -1.80 -15.55
CA LYS A 301 38.05 -3.19 -15.17
C LYS A 301 39.41 -3.40 -14.51
N GLU A 302 40.47 -2.74 -14.98
CA GLU A 302 41.80 -2.80 -14.37
C GLU A 302 41.78 -2.24 -12.94
N ILE A 303 41.21 -1.05 -12.75
CA ILE A 303 41.10 -0.43 -11.42
C ILE A 303 40.24 -1.29 -10.49
N LEU A 304 39.08 -1.77 -10.95
CA LEU A 304 38.21 -2.65 -10.13
C LEU A 304 38.89 -3.97 -9.76
N LYS A 305 39.73 -4.52 -10.64
CA LYS A 305 40.47 -5.75 -10.38
C LYS A 305 41.46 -5.60 -9.23
N GLU A 306 41.99 -4.40 -8.99
CA GLU A 306 42.81 -4.11 -7.79
C GLU A 306 42.01 -4.42 -6.51
N PHE A 307 40.71 -4.14 -6.48
CA PHE A 307 39.82 -4.37 -5.34
C PHE A 307 39.17 -5.77 -5.32
N SER A 308 39.51 -6.67 -6.24
CA SER A 308 38.96 -8.03 -6.27
C SER A 308 39.22 -8.79 -4.97
N SER A 309 40.37 -8.59 -4.33
CA SER A 309 40.71 -9.24 -3.05
C SER A 309 39.74 -8.87 -1.92
N PHE A 310 39.24 -7.63 -1.91
CA PHE A 310 38.21 -7.19 -0.98
C PHE A 310 36.85 -7.83 -1.31
N PHE A 311 36.37 -7.68 -2.55
CA PHE A 311 35.05 -8.18 -2.96
C PHE A 311 34.94 -9.70 -2.87
N GLU A 312 36.03 -10.42 -3.16
CA GLU A 312 36.09 -11.88 -3.14
C GLU A 312 36.51 -12.46 -1.78
N SER A 313 36.87 -11.62 -0.82
CA SER A 313 37.17 -12.09 0.54
C SER A 313 35.97 -12.81 1.15
N LYS A 314 36.20 -13.93 1.84
CA LYS A 314 35.15 -14.62 2.61
C LYS A 314 35.06 -14.13 4.07
N THR A 315 36.09 -13.44 4.55
CA THR A 315 36.23 -13.06 5.96
C THR A 315 35.63 -11.68 6.25
N ILE A 316 35.69 -10.77 5.29
CA ILE A 316 35.17 -9.40 5.43
C ILE A 316 33.67 -9.42 5.13
N GLU A 317 32.85 -8.89 6.04
CA GLU A 317 31.44 -8.61 5.80
C GLU A 317 31.27 -7.39 4.88
N LYS A 318 30.38 -7.50 3.89
CA LYS A 318 30.06 -6.38 2.99
C LYS A 318 28.67 -5.86 3.29
N ILE A 319 28.59 -4.61 3.68
CA ILE A 319 27.35 -3.90 3.95
C ILE A 319 26.98 -3.10 2.70
N GLY A 320 25.72 -3.13 2.32
CA GLY A 320 25.22 -2.41 1.15
C GLY A 320 23.72 -2.16 1.23
N HIS A 321 23.22 -1.42 0.26
CA HIS A 321 21.79 -1.21 0.05
C HIS A 321 21.44 -1.76 -1.33
N ASN A 322 20.54 -2.75 -1.41
CA ASN A 322 20.23 -3.46 -2.65
C ASN A 322 21.48 -4.15 -3.27
N ILE A 323 22.15 -4.97 -2.47
CA ILE A 323 23.40 -5.68 -2.83
C ILE A 323 23.20 -6.58 -4.05
N LYS A 324 21.98 -7.10 -4.29
CA LYS A 324 21.69 -7.90 -5.48
C LYS A 324 22.05 -7.15 -6.77
N TYR A 325 21.73 -5.86 -6.85
CA TYR A 325 22.12 -5.01 -7.97
C TYR A 325 23.65 -4.95 -8.10
N CYS A 326 24.35 -4.71 -7.00
CA CYS A 326 25.81 -4.68 -6.96
C CYS A 326 26.45 -5.98 -7.43
N ILE A 327 25.92 -7.14 -7.05
CA ILE A 327 26.40 -8.47 -7.51
C ILE A 327 26.37 -8.55 -9.04
N LYS A 328 25.24 -8.17 -9.64
CA LYS A 328 25.06 -8.22 -11.10
C LYS A 328 25.99 -7.25 -11.83
N VAL A 329 26.14 -6.03 -11.30
CA VAL A 329 27.02 -5.03 -11.88
C VAL A 329 28.49 -5.47 -11.81
N LEU A 330 28.96 -5.97 -10.65
CA LEU A 330 30.32 -6.50 -10.49
C LEU A 330 30.59 -7.72 -11.39
N TYR A 331 29.57 -8.54 -11.63
CA TYR A 331 29.68 -9.71 -12.52
C TYR A 331 30.14 -9.34 -13.93
N ASN A 332 29.66 -8.20 -14.47
CA ASN A 332 30.05 -7.69 -15.79
C ASN A 332 31.54 -7.29 -15.87
N TYR A 333 32.17 -7.03 -14.72
CA TYR A 333 33.59 -6.72 -14.60
C TYR A 333 34.42 -7.93 -14.19
N SER A 334 33.84 -9.14 -14.23
CA SER A 334 34.46 -10.40 -13.84
C SER A 334 34.84 -10.47 -12.35
N ILE A 335 34.13 -9.74 -11.49
CA ILE A 335 34.30 -9.78 -10.03
C ILE A 335 33.17 -10.59 -9.41
N ARG A 336 33.45 -11.36 -8.36
CA ARG A 336 32.45 -12.14 -7.63
C ARG A 336 32.33 -11.65 -6.19
N LEU A 337 31.18 -11.11 -5.80
CA LEU A 337 30.99 -10.70 -4.40
C LEU A 337 30.83 -11.93 -3.50
N LYS A 338 31.79 -12.17 -2.60
CA LYS A 338 31.83 -13.32 -1.68
C LYS A 338 31.82 -12.85 -0.22
N GLY A 339 31.67 -13.80 0.71
CA GLY A 339 31.63 -13.55 2.16
C GLY A 339 30.24 -13.19 2.69
N ASN A 340 30.18 -12.75 3.94
CA ASN A 340 28.93 -12.34 4.57
C ASN A 340 28.44 -11.02 3.97
N LEU A 341 27.12 -10.91 3.81
CA LEU A 341 26.46 -9.73 3.27
C LEU A 341 25.47 -9.19 4.29
N PHE A 342 25.42 -7.87 4.41
CA PHE A 342 24.37 -7.17 5.13
C PHE A 342 23.69 -6.18 4.17
N ASP A 343 22.55 -6.57 3.61
CA ASP A 343 21.70 -5.70 2.82
C ASP A 343 20.72 -4.94 3.74
N THR A 344 20.89 -3.63 3.82
CA THR A 344 20.04 -2.75 4.64
C THR A 344 18.60 -2.67 4.14
N MET A 345 18.36 -2.83 2.84
CA MET A 345 17.01 -2.84 2.26
C MET A 345 16.24 -4.07 2.73
N LEU A 346 16.87 -5.26 2.67
CA LEU A 346 16.26 -6.49 3.16
C LEU A 346 16.16 -6.51 4.69
N ALA A 347 17.14 -5.94 5.39
CA ALA A 347 17.11 -5.85 6.83
C ALA A 347 15.89 -5.02 7.29
N HIS A 348 15.68 -3.86 6.68
CA HIS A 348 14.52 -3.03 6.98
C HIS A 348 13.21 -3.69 6.56
N TYR A 349 13.15 -4.36 5.41
CA TYR A 349 11.93 -5.06 4.98
C TYR A 349 11.45 -6.08 6.00
N LEU A 350 12.36 -6.81 6.66
CA LEU A 350 11.98 -7.73 7.75
C LEU A 350 11.45 -7.01 8.99
N LEU A 351 11.90 -5.79 9.25
CA LEU A 351 11.48 -4.99 10.41
C LEU A 351 10.11 -4.33 10.16
N ASN A 352 9.90 -3.78 8.97
CA ASN A 352 8.69 -3.08 8.59
C ASN A 352 8.43 -3.27 7.09
N PRO A 353 7.64 -4.28 6.69
CA PRO A 353 7.45 -4.66 5.28
C PRO A 353 6.52 -3.74 4.48
N ASP A 354 5.69 -2.93 5.14
CA ASP A 354 4.72 -2.05 4.48
C ASP A 354 5.32 -0.68 4.09
N MET A 355 6.44 -0.30 4.71
CA MET A 355 7.12 0.96 4.48
C MET A 355 7.94 0.94 3.18
N ARG A 356 8.27 2.10 2.63
CA ARG A 356 9.25 2.20 1.53
C ARG A 356 10.67 1.95 2.03
N HIS A 357 11.40 1.04 1.40
CA HIS A 357 12.75 0.64 1.82
C HIS A 357 13.87 1.39 1.10
N ASN A 358 13.59 2.52 0.47
CA ASN A 358 14.61 3.29 -0.26
C ASN A 358 15.56 3.99 0.72
N LEU A 359 16.87 3.97 0.45
CA LEU A 359 17.89 4.57 1.31
C LEU A 359 17.57 6.00 1.77
N ASP A 360 17.05 6.85 0.88
CA ASP A 360 16.72 8.24 1.20
C ASP A 360 15.62 8.32 2.28
N VAL A 361 14.55 7.53 2.14
CA VAL A 361 13.45 7.44 3.11
C VAL A 361 13.93 6.89 4.44
N LEU A 362 14.78 5.86 4.41
CA LEU A 362 15.34 5.26 5.62
C LEU A 362 16.28 6.23 6.36
N SER A 363 17.06 7.01 5.62
CA SER A 363 17.99 7.99 6.21
C SER A 363 17.23 9.12 6.91
N GLU A 364 16.15 9.62 6.29
CA GLU A 364 15.31 10.65 6.90
C GLU A 364 14.67 10.14 8.19
N THR A 365 14.15 8.91 8.15
CA THR A 365 13.34 8.34 9.24
C THR A 365 14.19 7.90 10.42
N TYR A 366 15.28 7.15 10.18
CA TYR A 366 16.06 6.53 11.25
C TYR A 366 17.28 7.34 11.68
N LEU A 367 17.78 8.24 10.83
CA LEU A 367 18.98 9.03 11.12
C LEU A 367 18.68 10.52 11.28
N ASN A 368 17.42 10.94 11.07
CA ASN A 368 17.07 12.35 10.93
C ASN A 368 18.01 13.07 9.94
N TYR A 369 18.29 12.41 8.81
CA TYR A 369 19.26 12.86 7.81
C TYR A 369 18.63 12.89 6.42
N LYS A 370 18.64 14.06 5.78
CA LYS A 370 18.17 14.23 4.40
C LYS A 370 19.35 14.10 3.44
N SER A 371 19.39 12.96 2.75
CA SER A 371 20.47 12.69 1.80
C SER A 371 20.38 13.54 0.54
N THR A 372 21.52 13.76 -0.10
CA THR A 372 21.59 14.49 -1.37
C THR A 372 20.81 13.73 -2.44
N SER A 373 19.90 14.42 -3.15
CA SER A 373 19.13 13.81 -4.22
C SER A 373 19.94 13.80 -5.51
N LEU A 374 19.78 12.75 -6.32
CA LEU A 374 20.46 12.69 -7.63
C LEU A 374 19.98 13.86 -8.52
N GLU A 375 18.69 14.19 -8.47
CA GLU A 375 18.12 15.26 -9.28
C GLU A 375 18.67 16.66 -8.97
N SER A 376 19.08 16.93 -7.72
CA SER A 376 19.73 18.22 -7.40
C SER A 376 21.11 18.35 -8.05
N LEU A 377 21.76 17.24 -8.38
CA LEU A 377 23.08 17.21 -9.00
C LEU A 377 22.99 17.21 -10.53
N ILE A 378 22.16 16.34 -11.10
CA ILE A 378 22.10 16.12 -12.55
C ILE A 378 20.85 16.69 -13.24
N GLY A 379 19.91 17.27 -12.48
CA GLY A 379 18.62 17.76 -12.96
C GLY A 379 17.52 16.68 -12.96
N LYS A 380 16.27 17.13 -13.21
CA LYS A 380 15.08 16.27 -13.26
C LYS A 380 15.23 15.17 -14.32
N LYS A 381 14.63 14.01 -14.05
CA LYS A 381 14.64 12.85 -14.96
C LYS A 381 14.04 13.22 -16.33
N GLY A 382 14.81 13.05 -17.41
CA GLY A 382 14.37 13.36 -18.77
C GLY A 382 15.52 13.43 -19.78
N LYS A 383 15.22 13.82 -21.02
CA LYS A 383 16.20 13.89 -22.12
C LYS A 383 17.37 14.84 -21.84
N ASN A 384 17.17 15.85 -20.99
CA ASN A 384 18.16 16.88 -20.66
C ASN A 384 18.92 16.59 -19.35
N GLN A 385 18.69 15.44 -18.71
CA GLN A 385 19.37 15.07 -17.48
C GLN A 385 20.87 14.89 -17.76
N ARG A 386 21.72 15.53 -16.94
CA ARG A 386 23.17 15.44 -17.08
C ARG A 386 23.67 14.08 -16.62
N SER A 387 24.84 13.67 -17.09
CA SER A 387 25.52 12.48 -16.53
C SER A 387 26.30 12.90 -15.29
N LEU A 388 26.25 12.08 -14.24
CA LEU A 388 27.05 12.30 -13.02
C LEU A 388 28.56 12.36 -13.34
N ARG A 389 29.03 11.70 -14.41
CA ARG A 389 30.42 11.80 -14.88
C ARG A 389 30.87 13.22 -15.23
N LYS A 390 29.92 14.08 -15.64
CA LYS A 390 30.19 15.48 -16.04
C LYS A 390 30.22 16.46 -14.86
N ILE A 391 29.99 15.97 -13.64
CA ILE A 391 30.00 16.79 -12.43
C ILE A 391 31.42 16.82 -11.84
N GLU A 392 31.75 17.85 -11.07
CA GLU A 392 33.02 17.93 -10.35
C GLU A 392 33.24 16.69 -9.45
N LEU A 393 34.45 16.11 -9.50
CA LEU A 393 34.79 14.89 -8.77
C LEU A 393 34.54 14.99 -7.27
N LYS A 394 34.74 16.16 -6.66
CA LYS A 394 34.45 16.40 -5.24
C LYS A 394 32.97 16.21 -4.91
N LYS A 395 32.07 16.70 -5.77
CA LYS A 395 30.62 16.52 -5.59
C LYS A 395 30.20 15.08 -5.84
N GLN A 396 30.79 14.40 -6.83
CA GLN A 396 30.58 12.97 -7.05
C GLN A 396 31.01 12.14 -5.84
N ALA A 397 32.20 12.42 -5.30
CA ALA A 397 32.74 11.74 -4.12
C ALA A 397 31.85 11.95 -2.91
N ASN A 398 31.43 13.19 -2.62
CA ASN A 398 30.53 13.48 -1.51
C ASN A 398 29.20 12.72 -1.65
N PHE A 399 28.57 12.79 -2.82
CA PHE A 399 27.32 12.09 -3.11
C PHE A 399 27.44 10.58 -2.94
N ALA A 400 28.45 9.97 -3.55
CA ALA A 400 28.60 8.52 -3.55
C ALA A 400 29.06 7.99 -2.18
N VAL A 401 29.89 8.73 -1.44
CA VAL A 401 30.37 8.31 -0.11
C VAL A 401 29.28 8.50 0.95
N GLU A 402 28.47 9.55 0.84
CA GLU A 402 27.27 9.75 1.68
C GLU A 402 26.40 8.50 1.69
N LYS A 403 26.13 7.89 0.52
CA LYS A 403 25.32 6.66 0.44
C LYS A 403 25.97 5.48 1.18
N ALA A 404 27.29 5.31 1.07
CA ALA A 404 28.00 4.24 1.79
C ALA A 404 28.02 4.47 3.32
N ASP A 405 28.20 5.71 3.76
CA ASP A 405 28.17 6.07 5.18
C ASP A 405 26.77 5.89 5.79
N LEU A 406 25.73 6.43 5.14
CA LEU A 406 24.35 6.26 5.58
C LEU A 406 23.98 4.77 5.68
N THR A 407 24.41 3.96 4.70
CA THR A 407 24.20 2.51 4.74
C THR A 407 24.90 1.85 5.95
N LEU A 408 26.12 2.27 6.29
CA LEU A 408 26.81 1.77 7.49
C LEU A 408 26.06 2.14 8.77
N GLN A 409 25.61 3.40 8.86
CA GLN A 409 24.87 3.89 10.03
C GLN A 409 23.53 3.16 10.21
N LEU A 410 22.78 2.94 9.12
CA LEU A 410 21.54 2.17 9.15
C LEU A 410 21.77 0.71 9.56
N LYS A 411 22.85 0.08 9.09
CA LYS A 411 23.21 -1.28 9.51
C LYS A 411 23.34 -1.41 11.03
N LEU A 412 23.99 -0.44 11.68
CA LEU A 412 24.18 -0.45 13.14
C LEU A 412 22.86 -0.37 13.92
N ILE A 413 21.83 0.24 13.34
CA ILE A 413 20.47 0.31 13.90
C ILE A 413 19.75 -1.01 13.63
N PHE A 414 19.60 -1.38 12.35
CA PHE A 414 18.80 -2.53 11.95
C PHE A 414 19.35 -3.86 12.47
N GLU A 415 20.66 -4.01 12.63
CA GLU A 415 21.24 -5.23 13.21
C GLU A 415 20.81 -5.43 14.68
N LYS A 416 20.72 -4.32 15.45
CA LYS A 416 20.23 -4.36 16.83
C LYS A 416 18.75 -4.73 16.86
N ASP A 417 17.94 -4.12 16.00
CA ASP A 417 16.50 -4.35 15.96
C ASP A 417 16.14 -5.76 15.47
N ILE A 418 16.83 -6.27 14.45
CA ILE A 418 16.69 -7.66 13.97
C ILE A 418 17.02 -8.64 15.09
N THR A 419 18.04 -8.35 15.90
CA THR A 419 18.42 -9.19 17.03
C THR A 419 17.35 -9.13 18.13
N LYS A 420 16.86 -7.93 18.47
CA LYS A 420 15.80 -7.71 19.46
C LYS A 420 14.52 -8.45 19.10
N LEU A 421 14.12 -8.43 17.82
CA LEU A 421 12.92 -9.12 17.30
C LEU A 421 13.15 -10.59 16.94
N LYS A 422 14.33 -11.16 17.22
CA LYS A 422 14.69 -12.57 16.93
C LYS A 422 14.61 -12.95 15.43
N LEU A 423 14.74 -11.98 14.53
CA LEU A 423 14.66 -12.17 13.07
C LEU A 423 15.99 -12.59 12.43
N LYS A 424 17.08 -12.66 13.21
CA LYS A 424 18.43 -12.95 12.70
C LYS A 424 18.52 -14.24 11.87
N LYS A 425 17.84 -15.31 12.31
CA LYS A 425 17.83 -16.59 11.57
C LYS A 425 17.16 -16.47 10.20
N LEU A 426 16.01 -15.80 10.13
CA LEU A 426 15.30 -15.54 8.88
C LEU A 426 16.18 -14.73 7.92
N TYR A 427 16.79 -13.66 8.43
CA TYR A 427 17.70 -12.82 7.65
C TYR A 427 18.91 -13.59 7.10
N THR A 428 19.66 -14.27 7.98
CA THR A 428 20.94 -14.89 7.62
C THR A 428 20.76 -16.21 6.86
N ASN A 429 19.74 -17.01 7.16
CA ASN A 429 19.59 -18.35 6.60
C ASN A 429 18.63 -18.41 5.40
N ILE A 430 17.74 -17.42 5.24
CA ILE A 430 16.76 -17.40 4.15
C ILE A 430 17.03 -16.19 3.24
N GLU A 431 16.92 -14.96 3.73
CA GLU A 431 16.94 -13.77 2.87
C GLU A 431 18.27 -13.54 2.14
N ILE A 432 19.40 -13.59 2.87
CA ILE A 432 20.73 -13.36 2.29
C ILE A 432 21.16 -14.48 1.32
N PRO A 433 20.96 -15.78 1.63
CA PRO A 433 21.20 -16.86 0.67
C PRO A 433 20.30 -16.73 -0.57
N LEU A 434 19.01 -16.44 -0.37
CA LEU A 434 18.05 -16.26 -1.47
C LEU A 434 18.47 -15.08 -2.38
N LEU A 435 18.95 -13.97 -1.82
CA LEU A 435 19.47 -12.84 -2.58
C LEU A 435 20.54 -13.28 -3.60
N ARG A 436 21.45 -14.18 -3.21
CA ARG A 436 22.51 -14.70 -4.09
C ARG A 436 21.93 -15.59 -5.18
N VAL A 437 21.00 -16.47 -4.82
CA VAL A 437 20.31 -17.35 -5.78
C VAL A 437 19.56 -16.52 -6.83
N LEU A 438 18.81 -15.51 -6.39
CA LEU A 438 18.11 -14.60 -7.29
C LEU A 438 19.08 -13.83 -8.19
N ALA A 439 20.21 -13.32 -7.67
CA ALA A 439 21.22 -12.69 -8.50
C ALA A 439 21.72 -13.62 -9.61
N SER A 440 21.99 -14.89 -9.29
CA SER A 440 22.43 -15.90 -10.26
C SER A 440 21.34 -16.26 -11.28
N MET A 441 20.09 -16.42 -10.85
CA MET A 441 18.95 -16.67 -11.74
C MET A 441 18.74 -15.52 -12.71
N GLU A 442 18.80 -14.29 -12.23
CA GLU A 442 18.68 -13.09 -13.06
C GLU A 442 19.83 -13.02 -14.07
N LEU A 443 21.07 -13.30 -13.66
CA LEU A 443 22.25 -13.31 -14.56
C LEU A 443 22.17 -14.38 -15.66
N GLU A 444 21.64 -15.57 -15.34
CA GLU A 444 21.46 -16.63 -16.34
C GLU A 444 20.32 -16.28 -17.31
N GLY A 445 19.18 -15.78 -16.80
CA GLY A 445 18.00 -15.47 -17.60
C GLY A 445 17.38 -16.70 -18.28
N ILE A 446 16.39 -16.48 -19.16
CA ILE A 446 15.69 -17.54 -19.90
C ILE A 446 15.66 -17.24 -21.40
N LYS A 447 15.84 -18.27 -22.23
CA LYS A 447 15.78 -18.12 -23.70
C LYS A 447 14.33 -18.05 -24.16
N LEU A 448 14.09 -17.17 -25.14
CA LEU A 448 12.79 -16.97 -25.77
C LEU A 448 12.88 -17.29 -27.26
N ASP A 449 11.92 -18.02 -27.78
CA ASP A 449 11.69 -18.20 -29.21
C ASP A 449 10.83 -17.04 -29.74
N ALA A 450 11.52 -16.02 -30.27
CA ALA A 450 10.89 -14.83 -30.81
C ALA A 450 10.12 -15.12 -32.12
N ASP A 451 10.58 -16.06 -32.94
CA ASP A 451 9.95 -16.40 -34.21
C ASP A 451 8.61 -17.11 -33.97
N PHE A 452 8.58 -18.02 -33.01
CA PHE A 452 7.34 -18.63 -32.56
C PHE A 452 6.34 -17.58 -32.03
N LEU A 453 6.78 -16.61 -31.21
CA LEU A 453 5.89 -15.53 -30.75
C LEU A 453 5.39 -14.65 -31.90
N ASN A 454 6.23 -14.31 -32.87
CA ASN A 454 5.83 -13.54 -34.05
C ASN A 454 4.76 -14.29 -34.87
N SER A 455 4.90 -15.62 -35.00
CA SER A 455 3.88 -16.46 -35.65
C SER A 455 2.56 -16.47 -34.86
N LEU A 456 2.64 -16.52 -33.52
CA LEU A 456 1.49 -16.46 -32.63
C LEU A 456 0.80 -15.10 -32.68
N SER A 457 1.55 -14.00 -32.81
CA SER A 457 1.00 -12.64 -32.92
C SER A 457 0.10 -12.52 -34.15
N LYS A 458 0.53 -13.04 -35.31
CA LYS A 458 -0.28 -13.07 -36.54
C LYS A 458 -1.60 -13.81 -36.34
N LYS A 459 -1.55 -15.01 -35.74
CA LYS A 459 -2.76 -15.79 -35.44
C LYS A 459 -3.69 -15.07 -34.47
N LEU A 460 -3.15 -14.44 -33.44
CA LEU A 460 -3.95 -13.66 -32.48
C LEU A 460 -4.60 -12.44 -33.13
N ILE A 461 -3.97 -11.79 -34.10
CA ILE A 461 -4.57 -10.68 -34.85
C ILE A 461 -5.81 -11.16 -35.61
N GLU A 462 -5.72 -12.29 -36.31
CA GLU A 462 -6.86 -12.89 -37.02
C GLU A 462 -7.99 -13.26 -36.05
N ASP A 463 -7.66 -13.91 -34.92
CA ASP A 463 -8.63 -14.29 -33.89
C ASP A 463 -9.34 -13.06 -33.29
N ILE A 464 -8.58 -11.99 -33.00
CA ILE A 464 -9.10 -10.72 -32.47
C ILE A 464 -10.05 -10.08 -33.49
N GLN A 465 -9.66 -9.97 -34.76
CA GLN A 465 -10.48 -9.36 -35.81
C GLN A 465 -11.79 -10.11 -36.06
N ASN A 466 -11.75 -11.45 -36.03
CA ASN A 466 -12.94 -12.30 -36.16
C ASN A 466 -13.90 -12.10 -34.98
N LEU A 467 -13.36 -11.97 -33.77
CA LEU A 467 -14.16 -11.77 -32.57
C LEU A 467 -14.75 -10.35 -32.52
N GLU A 468 -14.00 -9.33 -32.91
CA GLU A 468 -14.50 -7.95 -33.08
C GLU A 468 -15.67 -7.91 -34.06
N SER A 469 -15.51 -8.56 -35.21
CA SER A 469 -16.56 -8.63 -36.24
C SER A 469 -17.83 -9.32 -35.72
N THR A 470 -17.68 -10.34 -34.86
CA THR A 470 -18.82 -11.01 -34.22
C THR A 470 -19.51 -10.09 -33.23
N ILE A 471 -18.74 -9.40 -32.38
CA ILE A 471 -19.28 -8.48 -31.37
C ILE A 471 -20.01 -7.30 -32.02
N TYR A 472 -19.48 -6.72 -33.10
CA TYR A 472 -20.15 -5.63 -33.82
C TYR A 472 -21.48 -6.08 -34.45
N LYS A 473 -21.53 -7.30 -34.99
CA LYS A 473 -22.76 -7.89 -35.52
C LYS A 473 -23.80 -8.12 -34.43
N GLU A 474 -23.40 -8.61 -33.25
CA GLU A 474 -24.31 -8.80 -32.12
C GLU A 474 -24.81 -7.48 -31.53
N ALA A 475 -23.95 -6.47 -31.46
CA ALA A 475 -24.31 -5.14 -30.96
C ALA A 475 -25.11 -4.29 -31.96
N ASN A 476 -25.02 -4.64 -33.25
CA ASN A 476 -25.54 -3.87 -34.39
C ASN A 476 -25.01 -2.42 -34.44
N ILE A 477 -23.79 -2.21 -33.93
CA ILE A 477 -23.11 -0.92 -33.91
C ILE A 477 -21.59 -1.16 -33.83
N GLU A 478 -20.82 -0.34 -34.54
CA GLU A 478 -19.35 -0.32 -34.41
C GLU A 478 -18.94 0.68 -33.32
N PHE A 479 -18.01 0.27 -32.47
CA PHE A 479 -17.51 1.09 -31.37
C PHE A 479 -16.14 0.59 -30.92
N ASN A 480 -15.40 1.42 -30.17
CA ASN A 480 -14.10 1.01 -29.65
C ASN A 480 -14.24 0.11 -28.42
N LEU A 481 -14.02 -1.20 -28.61
CA LEU A 481 -14.02 -2.22 -27.55
C LEU A 481 -12.97 -1.99 -26.45
N ALA A 482 -11.89 -1.27 -26.77
CA ALA A 482 -10.85 -0.90 -25.80
C ALA A 482 -11.29 0.27 -24.90
N SER A 483 -12.33 1.03 -25.26
CA SER A 483 -12.82 2.18 -24.50
C SER A 483 -13.89 1.73 -23.48
N PRO A 484 -13.61 1.76 -22.17
CA PRO A 484 -14.58 1.33 -21.15
C PRO A 484 -15.88 2.14 -21.18
N LYS A 485 -15.79 3.42 -21.58
CA LYS A 485 -16.94 4.32 -21.73
C LYS A 485 -17.86 3.86 -22.86
N GLN A 486 -17.34 3.76 -24.08
CA GLN A 486 -18.15 3.34 -25.24
C GLN A 486 -18.72 1.94 -25.07
N LEU A 487 -17.92 1.01 -24.53
CA LEU A 487 -18.38 -0.33 -24.21
C LEU A 487 -19.53 -0.30 -23.19
N GLY A 488 -19.41 0.53 -22.15
CA GLY A 488 -20.45 0.72 -21.15
C GLY A 488 -21.75 1.22 -21.75
N ASP A 489 -21.67 2.24 -22.60
CA ASP A 489 -22.83 2.85 -23.25
C ASP A 489 -23.54 1.82 -24.16
N VAL A 490 -22.79 1.03 -24.93
CA VAL A 490 -23.38 -0.02 -25.80
C VAL A 490 -24.03 -1.14 -24.97
N LEU A 491 -23.37 -1.63 -23.92
CA LEU A 491 -23.91 -2.74 -23.13
C LEU A 491 -25.13 -2.35 -22.29
N PHE A 492 -25.16 -1.13 -21.76
CA PHE A 492 -26.14 -0.75 -20.74
C PHE A 492 -27.18 0.28 -21.21
N GLU A 493 -26.87 1.12 -22.19
CA GLU A 493 -27.85 2.07 -22.75
C GLU A 493 -28.50 1.52 -24.03
N HIS A 494 -27.70 0.99 -24.94
CA HIS A 494 -28.20 0.48 -26.22
C HIS A 494 -28.81 -0.92 -26.08
N LEU A 495 -28.03 -1.90 -25.57
CA LEU A 495 -28.47 -3.28 -25.41
C LEU A 495 -29.26 -3.52 -24.12
N LYS A 496 -29.20 -2.58 -23.16
CA LYS A 496 -29.94 -2.62 -21.88
C LYS A 496 -29.86 -3.97 -21.16
N LEU A 497 -28.66 -4.56 -21.09
CA LEU A 497 -28.45 -5.89 -20.52
C LEU A 497 -28.80 -5.98 -19.02
N VAL A 498 -28.83 -4.84 -18.31
CA VAL A 498 -29.12 -4.75 -16.88
C VAL A 498 -29.97 -3.50 -16.63
N GLU A 499 -31.04 -3.62 -15.83
CA GLU A 499 -31.94 -2.49 -15.52
C GLU A 499 -31.28 -1.37 -14.68
N LYS A 500 -30.34 -1.74 -13.79
CA LYS A 500 -29.62 -0.81 -12.90
C LYS A 500 -28.11 -1.06 -12.95
N PRO A 501 -27.42 -0.64 -14.03
CA PRO A 501 -25.99 -0.83 -14.18
C PRO A 501 -25.21 0.03 -13.15
N LYS A 502 -24.19 -0.56 -12.53
CA LYS A 502 -23.31 0.18 -11.62
C LYS A 502 -22.45 1.18 -12.40
N LYS A 503 -22.27 2.38 -11.84
CA LYS A 503 -21.35 3.41 -12.36
C LYS A 503 -20.12 3.54 -11.48
N THR A 504 -19.00 3.93 -12.07
CA THR A 504 -17.77 4.30 -11.37
C THR A 504 -17.94 5.67 -10.70
N LYS A 505 -16.98 6.04 -9.83
CA LYS A 505 -16.93 7.38 -9.21
C LYS A 505 -16.90 8.53 -10.24
N THR A 506 -16.44 8.25 -11.45
CA THR A 506 -16.37 9.19 -12.58
C THR A 506 -17.66 9.23 -13.42
N GLY A 507 -18.71 8.53 -13.01
CA GLY A 507 -20.02 8.52 -13.69
C GLY A 507 -20.11 7.59 -14.91
N GLN A 508 -19.04 6.90 -15.29
CA GLN A 508 -19.03 5.94 -16.40
C GLN A 508 -19.60 4.59 -15.96
N TYR A 509 -20.21 3.82 -16.87
CA TYR A 509 -20.64 2.46 -16.51
C TYR A 509 -19.45 1.56 -16.19
N ALA A 510 -19.58 0.79 -15.12
CA ALA A 510 -18.52 -0.08 -14.66
C ALA A 510 -18.46 -1.36 -15.51
N THR A 511 -17.47 -1.46 -16.39
CA THR A 511 -17.23 -2.61 -17.27
C THR A 511 -16.02 -3.45 -16.83
N GLY A 512 -15.72 -3.48 -15.52
CA GLY A 512 -14.62 -4.28 -14.97
C GLY A 512 -14.84 -5.79 -15.13
N GLU A 513 -13.76 -6.57 -15.07
CA GLU A 513 -13.79 -8.04 -15.23
C GLU A 513 -14.81 -8.69 -14.27
N GLU A 514 -14.82 -8.31 -13.00
CA GLU A 514 -15.75 -8.84 -12.00
C GLU A 514 -17.24 -8.65 -12.37
N ILE A 515 -17.59 -7.52 -13.02
CA ILE A 515 -18.97 -7.21 -13.42
C ILE A 515 -19.33 -8.01 -14.66
N LEU A 516 -18.46 -7.98 -15.67
CA LEU A 516 -18.69 -8.71 -16.92
C LEU A 516 -18.72 -10.22 -16.69
N SER A 517 -17.89 -10.78 -15.80
CA SER A 517 -17.91 -12.21 -15.46
C SER A 517 -19.23 -12.66 -14.84
N LYS A 518 -19.94 -11.80 -14.09
CA LYS A 518 -21.28 -12.10 -13.56
C LYS A 518 -22.36 -12.10 -14.65
N LEU A 519 -22.15 -11.35 -15.73
CA LEU A 519 -23.08 -11.21 -16.85
C LEU A 519 -22.81 -12.22 -17.98
N ALA A 520 -21.58 -12.70 -18.11
CA ALA A 520 -21.15 -13.65 -19.14
C ALA A 520 -21.99 -14.94 -19.24
N PRO A 521 -22.51 -15.54 -18.14
CA PRO A 521 -23.39 -16.71 -18.24
C PRO A 521 -24.75 -16.41 -18.89
N LYS A 522 -25.19 -15.14 -18.87
CA LYS A 522 -26.52 -14.72 -19.35
C LYS A 522 -26.48 -14.10 -20.75
N HIS A 523 -25.33 -13.55 -21.16
CA HIS A 523 -25.22 -12.78 -22.40
C HIS A 523 -23.98 -13.20 -23.20
N LYS A 524 -24.22 -13.71 -24.41
CA LYS A 524 -23.16 -14.18 -25.32
C LYS A 524 -22.15 -13.08 -25.65
N ILE A 525 -22.62 -11.89 -26.03
CA ILE A 525 -21.78 -10.72 -26.30
C ILE A 525 -20.79 -10.42 -25.16
N VAL A 526 -21.20 -10.58 -23.90
CA VAL A 526 -20.32 -10.30 -22.74
C VAL A 526 -19.22 -11.35 -22.61
N LYS A 527 -19.53 -12.62 -22.89
CA LYS A 527 -18.53 -13.69 -22.94
C LYS A 527 -17.49 -13.43 -24.03
N GLU A 528 -17.94 -13.03 -25.22
CA GLU A 528 -17.07 -12.70 -26.35
C GLU A 528 -16.19 -11.47 -26.07
N ILE A 529 -16.73 -10.43 -25.42
CA ILE A 529 -15.95 -9.26 -24.98
C ILE A 529 -14.86 -9.65 -23.98
N LEU A 530 -15.16 -10.52 -23.01
CA LEU A 530 -14.18 -11.01 -22.05
C LEU A 530 -13.05 -11.80 -22.74
N GLU A 531 -13.41 -12.65 -23.70
CA GLU A 531 -12.44 -13.38 -24.52
C GLU A 531 -11.58 -12.43 -25.36
N TRP A 532 -12.18 -11.44 -26.02
CA TRP A 532 -11.48 -10.41 -26.79
C TRP A 532 -10.47 -9.65 -25.92
N ARG A 533 -10.87 -9.18 -24.73
CA ARG A 533 -9.96 -8.52 -23.78
C ARG A 533 -8.81 -9.42 -23.36
N GLY A 534 -9.10 -10.71 -23.15
CA GLY A 534 -8.09 -11.72 -22.85
C GLY A 534 -7.05 -11.85 -23.96
N LEU A 535 -7.48 -11.96 -25.21
CA LEU A 535 -6.60 -12.07 -26.39
C LEU A 535 -5.78 -10.79 -26.61
N VAL A 536 -6.41 -9.61 -26.55
CA VAL A 536 -5.73 -8.32 -26.70
C VAL A 536 -4.67 -8.12 -25.62
N LYS A 537 -5.00 -8.43 -24.36
CA LYS A 537 -4.03 -8.39 -23.25
C LYS A 537 -2.90 -9.39 -23.48
N LEU A 538 -3.22 -10.62 -23.89
CA LEU A 538 -2.21 -11.65 -24.16
C LEU A 538 -1.22 -11.18 -25.24
N LYS A 539 -1.75 -10.61 -26.33
CA LYS A 539 -0.96 -10.07 -27.44
C LYS A 539 -0.08 -8.90 -26.98
N ASN A 540 -0.69 -7.84 -26.46
CA ASN A 540 0.00 -6.58 -26.16
C ASN A 540 0.99 -6.74 -24.99
N THR A 541 0.61 -7.47 -23.93
CA THR A 541 1.43 -7.57 -22.71
C THR A 541 2.52 -8.63 -22.83
N TYR A 542 2.33 -9.69 -23.63
CA TYR A 542 3.29 -10.79 -23.70
C TYR A 542 3.84 -11.02 -25.10
N VAL A 543 2.98 -11.28 -26.09
CA VAL A 543 3.46 -11.71 -27.41
C VAL A 543 4.28 -10.62 -28.11
N ASP A 544 3.82 -9.38 -28.07
CA ASP A 544 4.52 -8.27 -28.72
C ASP A 544 5.60 -7.65 -27.82
N ALA A 545 5.42 -7.70 -26.50
CA ALA A 545 6.33 -7.06 -25.55
C ALA A 545 7.57 -7.92 -25.24
N LEU A 546 7.42 -9.23 -25.00
CA LEU A 546 8.52 -10.10 -24.58
C LEU A 546 9.71 -10.14 -25.55
N PRO A 547 9.52 -10.13 -26.90
CA PRO A 547 10.64 -10.07 -27.83
C PRO A 547 11.52 -8.82 -27.65
N ASN A 548 10.92 -7.69 -27.22
CA ASN A 548 11.66 -6.44 -26.97
C ASN A 548 12.47 -6.47 -25.66
N GLU A 549 12.19 -7.43 -24.77
CA GLU A 549 12.89 -7.64 -23.50
C GLU A 549 14.12 -8.56 -23.65
N ILE A 550 14.38 -9.09 -24.84
CA ILE A 550 15.55 -9.92 -25.11
C ILE A 550 16.80 -9.06 -25.04
N ASN A 551 17.70 -9.40 -24.11
CA ASN A 551 18.98 -8.71 -24.02
C ASN A 551 19.86 -9.05 -25.22
N LYS A 552 20.36 -8.02 -25.92
CA LYS A 552 21.15 -8.17 -27.16
C LYS A 552 22.47 -8.92 -26.97
N LYS A 553 23.05 -8.92 -25.76
CA LYS A 553 24.34 -9.58 -25.49
C LYS A 553 24.19 -11.06 -25.19
N THR A 554 23.15 -11.44 -24.47
CA THR A 554 22.95 -12.82 -24.01
C THR A 554 21.96 -13.60 -24.87
N GLY A 555 21.11 -12.91 -25.65
CA GLY A 555 20.00 -13.52 -26.39
C GLY A 555 18.89 -14.06 -25.48
N ARG A 556 18.80 -13.57 -24.24
CA ARG A 556 17.89 -14.08 -23.19
C ARG A 556 17.14 -12.95 -22.51
N ILE A 557 16.01 -13.29 -21.90
CA ILE A 557 15.24 -12.39 -21.04
C ILE A 557 15.79 -12.49 -19.61
N HIS A 558 16.00 -11.33 -18.99
CA HIS A 558 16.52 -11.21 -17.62
C HIS A 558 15.53 -10.43 -16.74
N THR A 559 14.51 -11.13 -16.23
CA THR A 559 13.58 -10.54 -15.26
C THR A 559 14.31 -10.10 -14.00
N THR A 560 13.78 -9.12 -13.29
CA THR A 560 14.23 -8.74 -11.94
C THR A 560 13.24 -9.24 -10.92
N PHE A 561 13.69 -10.14 -10.04
CA PHE A 561 12.90 -10.55 -8.89
C PHE A 561 12.98 -9.48 -7.80
N SER A 562 11.98 -9.31 -6.94
CA SER A 562 12.09 -8.40 -5.78
C SER A 562 11.63 -9.11 -4.52
N GLN A 563 12.49 -9.12 -3.50
CA GLN A 563 12.20 -9.69 -2.18
C GLN A 563 11.40 -8.72 -1.32
N ALA A 564 11.77 -7.43 -1.34
CA ALA A 564 11.22 -6.40 -0.45
C ALA A 564 10.10 -5.58 -1.13
N VAL A 565 9.00 -6.24 -1.52
CA VAL A 565 7.84 -5.55 -2.14
C VAL A 565 6.51 -6.01 -1.56
N ALA A 566 6.22 -7.32 -1.56
CA ALA A 566 4.94 -7.81 -1.07
C ALA A 566 5.01 -8.00 0.44
N ALA A 567 4.05 -7.49 1.22
CA ALA A 567 4.02 -7.69 2.67
C ALA A 567 3.95 -9.17 3.09
N THR A 568 3.47 -10.04 2.20
CA THR A 568 3.34 -11.50 2.42
C THR A 568 4.66 -12.26 2.35
N GLY A 569 5.79 -11.63 1.98
CA GLY A 569 7.07 -12.33 1.78
C GLY A 569 7.24 -12.95 0.39
N ARG A 570 6.23 -12.88 -0.49
CA ARG A 570 6.35 -13.44 -1.85
C ARG A 570 7.27 -12.60 -2.72
N LEU A 571 8.08 -13.29 -3.52
CA LEU A 571 8.83 -12.66 -4.60
C LEU A 571 7.86 -12.01 -5.59
N SER A 572 8.22 -10.84 -6.10
CA SER A 572 7.61 -10.26 -7.30
C SER A 572 8.59 -10.29 -8.48
N SER A 573 8.09 -10.20 -9.71
CA SER A 573 8.90 -10.19 -10.94
C SER A 573 8.57 -8.96 -11.78
N ASN A 574 9.59 -8.26 -12.25
CA ASN A 574 9.46 -7.03 -13.05
C ASN A 574 10.45 -7.04 -14.23
N ASN A 575 10.12 -6.33 -15.30
CA ASN A 575 10.96 -6.13 -16.50
C ASN A 575 11.52 -7.43 -17.11
N PRO A 576 10.68 -8.33 -17.65
CA PRO A 576 9.21 -8.34 -17.63
C PRO A 576 8.64 -9.04 -16.39
N ASN A 577 7.35 -8.85 -16.10
CA ASN A 577 6.65 -9.59 -15.05
C ASN A 577 6.22 -10.97 -15.55
N LEU A 578 6.97 -12.00 -15.16
CA LEU A 578 6.75 -13.38 -15.58
C LEU A 578 5.65 -14.09 -14.76
N GLN A 579 5.23 -13.54 -13.62
CA GLN A 579 4.23 -14.16 -12.74
C GLN A 579 2.82 -14.08 -13.31
N ASN A 580 2.53 -13.03 -14.08
CA ASN A 580 1.20 -12.78 -14.60
C ASN A 580 0.87 -13.55 -15.89
N ILE A 581 1.80 -14.34 -16.43
CA ILE A 581 1.59 -15.11 -17.66
C ILE A 581 0.52 -16.20 -17.40
N PRO A 582 -0.64 -16.15 -18.09
CA PRO A 582 -1.75 -17.06 -17.81
C PRO A 582 -1.37 -18.54 -17.90
N ILE A 583 -1.81 -19.35 -16.92
CA ILE A 583 -1.51 -20.80 -16.82
C ILE A 583 -2.63 -21.68 -17.36
N ARG A 584 -3.88 -21.28 -17.09
CA ARG A 584 -5.06 -22.13 -17.25
C ARG A 584 -5.62 -22.14 -18.67
N THR A 585 -5.36 -21.09 -19.46
CA THR A 585 -5.87 -20.97 -20.82
C THR A 585 -4.91 -21.63 -21.82
N GLU A 586 -5.46 -22.24 -22.87
CA GLU A 586 -4.65 -22.85 -23.93
C GLU A 586 -3.71 -21.84 -24.59
N ARG A 587 -4.20 -20.61 -24.86
CA ARG A 587 -3.39 -19.53 -25.41
C ARG A 587 -2.29 -19.05 -24.45
N GLY A 588 -2.56 -19.02 -23.14
CA GLY A 588 -1.53 -18.76 -22.12
C GLY A 588 -0.43 -19.82 -22.12
N ARG A 589 -0.81 -21.10 -22.28
CA ARG A 589 0.14 -22.20 -22.44
C ARG A 589 0.96 -22.07 -23.73
N GLN A 590 0.39 -21.55 -24.82
CA GLN A 590 1.15 -21.27 -26.03
C GLN A 590 2.23 -20.20 -25.80
N VAL A 591 1.93 -19.10 -25.10
CA VAL A 591 2.97 -18.11 -24.74
C VAL A 591 4.10 -18.76 -23.92
N ARG A 592 3.77 -19.70 -23.01
CA ARG A 592 4.79 -20.44 -22.25
C ARG A 592 5.67 -21.34 -23.10
N LYS A 593 5.16 -21.88 -24.22
CA LYS A 593 5.97 -22.67 -25.17
C LYS A 593 7.09 -21.87 -25.82
N ALA A 594 6.96 -20.54 -25.87
CA ALA A 594 8.02 -19.67 -26.37
C ALA A 594 9.25 -19.65 -25.44
N PHE A 595 9.11 -20.03 -24.16
CA PHE A 595 10.24 -20.16 -23.26
C PHE A 595 10.90 -21.51 -23.47
N VAL A 596 12.10 -21.49 -24.03
CA VAL A 596 12.80 -22.69 -24.50
C VAL A 596 14.09 -22.91 -23.70
N PRO A 597 14.63 -24.14 -23.68
CA PRO A 597 15.93 -24.41 -23.06
C PRO A 597 17.04 -23.56 -23.67
N ARG A 598 18.16 -23.45 -22.93
CA ARG A 598 19.35 -22.69 -23.36
C ARG A 598 19.83 -23.10 -24.76
N ASN A 599 19.92 -24.39 -25.01
CA ASN A 599 20.32 -25.05 -26.25
C ASN A 599 19.86 -26.52 -26.18
N GLU A 600 20.25 -27.33 -27.17
CA GLU A 600 19.83 -28.73 -27.31
C GLU A 600 20.29 -29.65 -26.18
N ASP A 601 21.38 -29.31 -25.49
CA ASP A 601 21.92 -30.10 -24.37
C ASP A 601 21.10 -29.95 -23.06
N TYR A 602 20.11 -29.05 -23.02
CA TYR A 602 19.36 -28.70 -21.82
C TYR A 602 17.87 -28.96 -22.02
N THR A 603 17.20 -29.31 -20.92
CA THR A 603 15.73 -29.43 -20.85
C THR A 603 15.20 -28.59 -19.70
N LEU A 604 14.03 -27.98 -19.90
CA LEU A 604 13.35 -27.24 -18.82
C LEU A 604 12.59 -28.21 -17.93
N VAL A 605 12.79 -28.11 -16.61
CA VAL A 605 12.09 -28.89 -15.59
C VAL A 605 11.26 -27.93 -14.76
N SER A 606 9.99 -28.27 -14.53
CA SER A 606 9.07 -27.52 -13.67
C SER A 606 8.74 -28.35 -12.44
N ALA A 607 8.99 -27.78 -11.26
CA ALA A 607 8.59 -28.34 -9.97
C ALA A 607 7.66 -27.35 -9.27
N ASP A 608 6.50 -27.83 -8.81
CA ASP A 608 5.45 -27.00 -8.20
C ASP A 608 4.99 -27.59 -6.86
N TYR A 609 4.73 -26.71 -5.89
CA TYR A 609 4.22 -27.14 -4.59
C TYR A 609 2.71 -27.35 -4.65
N SER A 610 2.28 -28.61 -4.67
CA SER A 610 0.86 -28.95 -4.73
C SER A 610 0.09 -28.47 -3.50
N GLN A 611 -0.74 -27.44 -3.69
CA GLN A 611 -1.68 -26.91 -2.69
C GLN A 611 -1.01 -26.48 -1.38
N ILE A 612 0.19 -25.89 -1.46
CA ILE A 612 0.96 -25.52 -0.26
C ILE A 612 0.19 -24.61 0.71
N GLU A 613 -0.63 -23.71 0.20
CA GLU A 613 -1.45 -22.80 1.02
C GLU A 613 -2.46 -23.57 1.88
N LEU A 614 -3.19 -24.52 1.29
CA LEU A 614 -4.15 -25.36 2.01
C LEU A 614 -3.45 -26.27 3.02
N ARG A 615 -2.27 -26.80 2.66
CA ARG A 615 -1.45 -27.63 3.57
C ARG A 615 -0.94 -26.83 4.76
N ILE A 616 -0.54 -25.57 4.55
CA ILE A 616 -0.15 -24.66 5.63
C ILE A 616 -1.36 -24.37 6.52
N ILE A 617 -2.53 -24.09 5.95
CA ILE A 617 -3.76 -23.86 6.73
C ILE A 617 -4.09 -25.08 7.60
N ALA A 618 -4.09 -26.29 7.04
CA ALA A 618 -4.34 -27.53 7.77
C ALA A 618 -3.35 -27.72 8.95
N SER A 619 -2.07 -27.43 8.71
CA SER A 619 -1.01 -27.49 9.73
C SER A 619 -1.18 -26.43 10.84
N LEU A 620 -1.53 -25.20 10.47
CA LEU A 620 -1.72 -24.10 11.42
C LEU A 620 -3.01 -24.25 12.25
N SER A 621 -4.09 -24.75 11.64
CA SER A 621 -5.36 -24.99 12.33
C SER A 621 -5.35 -26.26 13.19
N ASN A 622 -4.44 -27.20 12.91
CA ASN A 622 -4.46 -28.58 13.44
C ASN A 622 -5.82 -29.27 13.23
N ASP A 623 -6.53 -28.92 12.15
CA ASP A 623 -7.80 -29.53 11.82
C ASP A 623 -7.58 -30.97 11.30
N LYS A 624 -8.09 -31.96 12.02
CA LYS A 624 -7.90 -33.38 11.70
C LYS A 624 -8.47 -33.74 10.33
N SER A 625 -9.65 -33.21 9.98
CA SER A 625 -10.31 -33.51 8.72
C SER A 625 -9.61 -32.90 7.51
N MET A 626 -8.85 -31.81 7.69
CA MET A 626 -8.00 -31.25 6.64
C MET A 626 -6.63 -31.94 6.53
N ILE A 627 -6.14 -32.54 7.62
CA ILE A 627 -4.84 -33.23 7.67
C ILE A 627 -4.94 -34.65 7.10
N GLU A 628 -6.02 -35.37 7.43
CA GLU A 628 -6.38 -36.68 6.87
C GLU A 628 -6.74 -36.57 5.37
#